data_AF-A0A9E4EZR2-F1
#
_entry.id   AF-A0A9E4EZR2-F1
#
_cell.length_a   1.000
_cell.length_b   1.000
_cell.length_c   1.000
_cell.angle_alpha   90.00
_cell.angle_beta   90.00
_cell.angle_gamma   90.00
#
_symmetry.space_group_name_H-M   'P 1'
#
loop_
_entity.id
_entity.type
_entity.pdbx_description
1 polymer ?
#
loop_
_entity_poly.entity_id
_entity_poly.type
_entity_poly.pdbx_seq_one_letter_code
_entity_poly.pdbx_strand_id
1 'polypeptide(L)' 'MVFDTLSTARALKEAGLDERQAEAIAEAIRSGQGDLARQSDIETLKAEMKVELYKVALAVVAANAAITFGLLRFFSP' A
#
# COMPACT_ATOMS: atom_id res chain seq x y z
N MET A 1 -12.86 -0.45 -7.07
CA MET A 1 -14.31 -0.61 -6.91
C MET A 1 -14.91 0.79 -7.01
N VAL A 2 -15.84 1.03 -7.92
CA VAL A 2 -16.50 2.35 -8.06
C VAL A 2 -17.76 2.31 -7.21
N PHE A 3 -17.90 3.23 -6.25
CA PHE A 3 -19.09 3.31 -5.41
C PHE A 3 -20.20 4.05 -6.16
N ASP A 4 -21.31 3.36 -6.38
CA ASP A 4 -22.49 3.92 -7.02
C ASP A 4 -23.41 4.54 -5.96
N THR A 5 -23.32 5.87 -5.85
CA THR A 5 -24.12 6.65 -4.91
C THR A 5 -25.62 6.52 -5.20
N LEU A 6 -26.02 6.37 -6.45
CA LEU A 6 -27.43 6.34 -6.83
C LEU A 6 -28.09 5.02 -6.42
N SER A 7 -27.42 3.89 -6.66
CA SER A 7 -27.93 2.59 -6.20
C SER A 7 -27.93 2.48 -4.67
N THR A 8 -26.93 3.05 -4.00
CA THR A 8 -26.88 3.07 -2.53
C THR A 8 -27.99 3.94 -1.93
N ALA A 9 -28.24 5.13 -2.48
CA ALA A 9 -29.33 5.99 -2.03
C ALA A 9 -30.71 5.33 -2.25
N ARG A 10 -30.91 4.62 -3.36
CA ARG A 10 -32.15 3.86 -3.61
C ARG A 10 -32.36 2.73 -2.60
N ALA A 11 -31.31 1.96 -2.30
CA ALA A 11 -31.39 0.90 -1.30
C ALA A 11 -31.72 1.44 0.10
N LEU A 12 -31.17 2.60 0.47
CA LEU A 12 -31.47 3.27 1.73
C LEU A 12 -32.93 3.77 1.78
N LYS A 13 -33.44 4.29 0.67
CA LYS A 13 -34.85 4.68 0.54
C LYS A 13 -35.79 3.48 0.66
N GLU A 14 -35.46 2.36 0.03
CA GLU A 14 -36.20 1.10 0.16
C GLU A 14 -36.17 0.53 1.59
N ALA A 15 -35.12 0.83 2.35
CA ALA A 15 -35.02 0.51 3.79
C ALA A 15 -35.83 1.47 4.69
N GLY A 16 -36.55 2.44 4.13
CA GLY A 16 -37.44 3.34 4.86
C GLY A 16 -36.79 4.65 5.30
N LEU A 17 -35.58 4.98 4.82
CA LEU A 17 -34.99 6.30 5.04
C LEU A 17 -35.63 7.34 4.10
N ASP A 18 -35.80 8.55 4.63
CA ASP A 18 -36.24 9.69 3.83
C ASP A 18 -35.22 9.99 2.72
N GLU A 19 -35.68 10.52 1.59
CA GLU A 19 -34.86 10.78 0.41
C GLU A 19 -33.65 11.67 0.72
N ARG A 20 -33.84 12.72 1.52
CA ARG A 20 -32.72 13.61 1.90
C ARG A 20 -31.72 12.90 2.82
N GLN A 21 -32.19 11.99 3.67
CA GLN A 21 -31.33 11.22 4.56
C GLN A 21 -30.54 10.16 3.78
N ALA A 22 -31.20 9.47 2.85
CA ALA A 22 -30.61 8.46 1.98
C ALA A 22 -29.50 9.06 1.10
N GLU A 23 -29.74 10.22 0.49
CA GLU A 23 -28.74 10.95 -0.29
C GLU A 23 -27.56 11.42 0.57
N ALA A 24 -27.84 12.01 1.75
CA ALA A 24 -26.80 12.47 2.66
C ALA A 24 -25.90 11.32 3.16
N ILE A 25 -26.48 10.16 3.45
CA ILE A 25 -25.73 8.97 3.88
C ILE A 25 -24.90 8.40 2.72
N ALA A 26 -25.48 8.29 1.52
CA ALA A 26 -24.74 7.80 0.35
C ALA A 26 -23.56 8.72 -0.02
N GLU A 27 -23.76 10.03 0.10
CA GLU A 27 -22.72 11.06 -0.06
C GLU A 27 -21.63 10.95 1.02
N ALA A 28 -22.00 10.75 2.28
CA ALA A 28 -21.07 10.57 3.38
C ALA A 28 -20.22 9.28 3.22
N ILE A 29 -20.82 8.19 2.73
CA ILE A 29 -20.09 6.95 2.45
C ILE A 29 -19.14 7.14 1.27
N ARG A 30 -19.58 7.78 0.17
CA ARG A 30 -18.71 8.06 -0.98
C ARG A 30 -17.52 8.93 -0.59
N SER A 31 -17.75 9.99 0.18
CA SER A 31 -16.71 10.90 0.65
C SER A 31 -15.77 10.26 1.68
N GLY A 32 -16.29 9.41 2.57
CA GLY A 32 -15.52 8.62 3.53
C GLY A 32 -14.68 7.50 2.90
N GLN A 33 -14.98 7.10 1.67
CA GLN A 33 -14.14 6.21 0.86
C GLN A 33 -12.93 6.91 0.20
N GLY A 34 -12.70 8.20 0.50
CA GLY A 34 -11.49 8.91 0.07
C GLY A 34 -10.20 8.17 0.48
N ASP A 35 -9.23 8.16 -0.45
CA ASP A 35 -7.86 7.64 -0.34
C ASP A 35 -7.63 6.43 0.59
N LEU A 36 -8.56 5.48 0.56
CA LEU A 36 -8.27 4.14 1.06
C LEU A 36 -7.24 3.53 0.11
N ALA A 37 -5.97 3.54 0.52
CA ALA A 37 -4.90 2.84 -0.17
C ALA A 37 -5.42 1.45 -0.54
N ARG A 38 -5.53 1.19 -1.84
CA ARG A 38 -6.08 -0.08 -2.31
C ARG A 38 -5.13 -1.17 -1.88
N GLN A 39 -5.64 -2.38 -1.73
CA GLN A 39 -4.78 -3.54 -1.45
C GLN A 39 -3.64 -3.67 -2.48
N SER A 40 -3.88 -3.29 -3.74
CA SER A 40 -2.86 -3.19 -4.79
C SER A 40 -1.72 -2.22 -4.47
N ASP A 41 -2.03 -1.11 -3.81
CA ASP A 41 -1.05 -0.07 -3.48
C ASP A 41 -0.15 -0.57 -2.35
N ILE A 42 -0.73 -1.30 -1.39
CA ILE A 42 0.00 -1.99 -0.32
C ILE A 42 0.90 -3.09 -0.90
N GLU A 43 0.42 -3.86 -1.86
CA GLU A 43 1.19 -4.92 -2.53
C GLU A 43 2.35 -4.33 -3.35
N THR A 44 2.11 -3.22 -4.03
CA THR A 44 3.15 -2.46 -4.76
C THR A 44 4.21 -1.95 -3.79
N LEU A 45 3.80 -1.33 -2.69
CA LEU A 45 4.72 -0.84 -1.66
C LEU A 45 5.56 -1.97 -1.07
N LYS A 46 4.96 -3.14 -0.79
CA LYS A 46 5.70 -4.32 -0.31
C LYS A 46 6.74 -4.80 -1.33
N ALA A 47 6.41 -4.80 -2.61
CA ALA A 47 7.33 -5.20 -3.67
C ALA A 47 8.52 -4.23 -3.76
N GLU A 48 8.27 -2.92 -3.74
CA GLU A 48 9.30 -1.89 -3.75
C GLU A 48 10.22 -1.99 -2.53
N MET A 49 9.64 -2.13 -1.32
CA MET A 49 10.41 -2.33 -0.10
C MET A 49 11.30 -3.56 -0.16
N LYS A 50 10.79 -4.67 -0.71
CA LYS A 50 11.58 -5.91 -0.86
C LYS A 50 12.78 -5.71 -1.79
N VAL A 51 12.61 -4.96 -2.88
CA VAL A 51 13.71 -4.63 -3.80
C VAL A 51 14.77 -3.79 -3.10
N GLU A 52 14.38 -2.75 -2.36
CA GLU A 52 15.33 -1.91 -1.63
C GLU A 52 16.08 -2.69 -0.55
N LEU A 53 15.38 -3.57 0.18
CA LEU A 53 16.03 -4.46 1.16
C LEU A 53 17.07 -5.37 0.51
N TYR A 54 16.80 -5.92 -0.67
CA TYR A 54 17.79 -6.73 -1.39
C TYR A 54 19.00 -5.92 -1.86
N LYS A 55 18.80 -4.68 -2.33
CA LYS A 55 19.92 -3.80 -2.71
C LYS A 55 20.83 -3.54 -1.52
N VAL A 56 20.24 -3.22 -0.37
CA VAL A 56 21.01 -2.99 0.87
C VAL A 56 21.73 -4.26 1.30
N ALA A 57 21.06 -5.41 1.31
CA ALA A 57 21.67 -6.69 1.68
C ALA A 57 22.86 -7.02 0.77
N LEU A 58 22.72 -6.82 -0.55
CA LEU A 58 23.81 -7.04 -1.50
C LEU A 58 24.99 -6.10 -1.25
N ALA A 59 24.73 -4.82 -0.99
CA ALA A 59 25.77 -3.84 -0.69
C ALA A 59 26.56 -4.23 0.58
N VAL A 60 25.86 -4.68 1.63
CA VAL A 60 26.47 -5.14 2.88
C VAL A 60 27.32 -6.40 2.65
N VAL A 61 26.81 -7.37 1.89
CA VAL A 61 27.56 -8.60 1.56
C VAL A 61 28.80 -8.27 0.74
N ALA A 62 28.69 -7.40 -0.26
CA ALA A 62 29.81 -6.98 -1.09
C ALA A 62 30.89 -6.24 -0.27
N ALA A 63 30.47 -5.33 0.63
CA ALA A 63 31.39 -4.63 1.52
C ALA A 63 32.12 -5.59 2.46
N ASN A 64 31.40 -6.54 3.06
CA ASN A 64 32.01 -7.56 3.91
C ASN A 64 33.00 -8.44 3.14
N ALA A 65 32.63 -8.91 1.94
CA ALA A 65 33.53 -9.70 1.10
C ALA A 65 34.80 -8.93 0.74
N ALA A 66 34.68 -7.65 0.39
CA ALA A 66 35.82 -6.78 0.10
C ALA A 66 36.73 -6.60 1.33
N ILE A 67 36.15 -6.40 2.52
CA ILE A 67 36.91 -6.31 3.78
C ILE A 67 37.65 -7.62 4.05
N THR A 68 36.96 -8.77 3.98
CA THR A 68 37.57 -10.08 4.21
C THR A 68 38.70 -10.37 3.22
N PHE A 69 38.48 -10.09 1.93
CA PHE A 69 39.51 -10.28 0.91
C PHE A 69 40.70 -9.33 1.12
N GLY A 70 40.45 -8.06 1.45
CA GLY A 70 41.48 -7.09 1.76
C GLY A 70 42.33 -7.51 2.96
N LEU A 71 41.71 -8.02 4.02
CA LEU A 71 42.41 -8.55 5.18
C LEU A 71 43.27 -9.77 4.83
N LEU A 72 42.71 -10.74 4.08
CA LEU A 72 43.46 -11.91 3.62
C LEU A 72 44.67 -11.53 2.75
N ARG A 73 44.51 -10.55 1.86
CA ARG A 73 45.57 -10.01 1.00
C ARG A 73 46.66 -9.30 1.81
N PHE A 74 46.29 -8.60 2.87
CA PHE A 74 47.21 -7.84 3.74
C PHE A 74 48.02 -8.75 4.66
N PHE A 75 47.43 -9.84 5.16
CA PHE A 75 48.08 -10.81 6.04
C PHE A 75 48.66 -12.04 5.34
N SER A 76 48.55 -12.13 4.00
CA SER A 76 49.28 -13.14 3.24
C SER A 76 50.75 -12.70 3.10
N PRO A 77 51.71 -13.52 3.55
CA PRO A 77 53.14 -13.20 3.52
C PRO A 77 53.71 -13.06 2.10
#